data_AF-A0A803RBT2-F1
#
_entry.id   AF-A0A803RBT2-F1
#
_cell.length_a   1.000
_cell.length_b   1.000
_cell.length_c   1.000
_cell.angle_alpha   90.00
_cell.angle_beta   90.00
_cell.angle_gamma   90.00
#
_symmetry.space_group_name_H-M   'P 1'
#
loop_
_entity.id
_entity.type
_entity.pdbx_description
1 polymer ?
#
loop_
_entity_poly.entity_id
_entity_poly.type
_entity_poly.pdbx_seq_one_letter_code
_entity_poly.pdbx_strand_id
1 'polypeptide(L)'
;MITEEALPTYQTMLNTLDGVRDETGASPTSWGIWTRAWTAEENRHGDLLNKYLYLSGRVDMKQVEKTIQYLIGSGMDPKTENNPYLGFIYTSFQERATFISHGNTARQAKEHGDLKLAQICGTIAADEKRHETAYTKIVEKLFEIDPNGTVMAFADMMKKKISMPAHLMYDGKDDNLFDHFAAVTQKLEVYTAKDYADIMEFLVGRWKIEKLSGLSSEGHRAQDYVCKLPQRIRKLEERAQGRTKQASMVPFSWIFGREIKI
;
A
#
# COMPACT_ATOMS: atom_id res chain seq x y z
N MET A 1 -10.20 -1.31 4.89
CA MET A 1 -11.55 -0.71 4.76
C MET A 1 -11.46 0.80 4.63
N ILE A 2 -11.07 1.58 5.66
CA ILE A 2 -10.95 3.05 5.54
C ILE A 2 -10.04 3.45 4.37
N THR A 3 -8.91 2.77 4.20
CA THR A 3 -8.02 2.93 3.04
C THR A 3 -8.78 2.66 1.73
N GLU A 4 -9.45 1.52 1.57
CA GLU A 4 -10.22 1.21 0.35
C GLU A 4 -11.28 2.26 0.02
N GLU A 5 -11.94 2.82 1.03
CA GLU A 5 -12.99 3.84 0.83
C GLU A 5 -12.42 5.18 0.35
N ALA A 6 -11.11 5.40 0.46
CA ALA A 6 -10.43 6.58 -0.10
C ALA A 6 -10.07 6.41 -1.59
N LEU A 7 -10.67 5.43 -2.29
CA LEU A 7 -10.49 5.15 -3.71
C LEU A 7 -10.54 6.37 -4.65
N PRO A 8 -11.38 7.41 -4.45
CA PRO A 8 -11.34 8.61 -5.30
C PRO A 8 -9.95 9.26 -5.35
N THR A 9 -9.21 9.25 -4.23
CA THR A 9 -7.83 9.75 -4.15
C THR A 9 -6.88 8.91 -5.02
N TYR A 10 -7.10 7.60 -5.09
CA TYR A 10 -6.19 6.69 -5.79
C TYR A 10 -6.40 6.74 -7.31
N GLN A 11 -7.64 6.81 -7.76
CA GLN A 11 -7.94 7.09 -9.17
C GLN A 11 -7.40 8.46 -9.59
N THR A 12 -7.56 9.48 -8.72
CA THR A 12 -7.02 10.82 -8.96
C THR A 12 -5.50 10.75 -9.12
N MET A 13 -4.79 10.04 -8.22
CA MET A 13 -3.34 9.84 -8.31
C MET A 13 -2.94 9.25 -9.67
N LEU A 14 -3.59 8.18 -10.14
CA LEU A 14 -3.30 7.62 -11.47
C LEU A 14 -3.54 8.63 -12.59
N ASN A 15 -4.59 9.45 -12.47
CA ASN A 15 -4.91 10.52 -13.42
C ASN A 15 -4.04 11.78 -13.27
N THR A 16 -3.10 11.81 -12.33
CA THR A 16 -2.04 12.85 -12.30
C THR A 16 -0.81 12.45 -13.11
N LEU A 17 -0.67 11.18 -13.49
CA LEU A 17 0.55 10.67 -14.12
C LEU A 17 0.60 11.02 -15.62
N ASP A 18 1.69 11.67 -16.01
CA ASP A 18 1.94 12.08 -17.39
C ASP A 18 2.02 10.87 -18.32
N GLY A 19 1.46 11.01 -19.52
CA GLY A 19 1.44 9.98 -20.55
C GLY A 19 0.42 8.86 -20.34
N VAL A 20 -0.18 8.73 -19.15
CA VAL A 20 -1.13 7.64 -18.83
C VAL A 20 -2.48 8.12 -18.28
N ARG A 21 -2.60 9.37 -17.84
CA ARG A 21 -3.85 9.92 -17.31
C ARG A 21 -5.02 9.87 -18.32
N ASP A 22 -6.23 9.75 -17.79
CA ASP A 22 -7.46 9.89 -18.57
C ASP A 22 -7.82 11.37 -18.77
N GLU A 23 -7.59 11.88 -19.98
CA GLU A 23 -7.83 13.30 -20.33
C GLU A 23 -9.32 13.72 -20.33
N THR A 24 -10.26 12.77 -20.39
CA THR A 24 -11.69 13.09 -20.62
C THR A 24 -12.65 12.40 -19.65
N GLY A 25 -12.15 11.48 -18.82
CA GLY A 25 -12.97 10.57 -18.01
C GLY A 25 -13.55 9.39 -18.81
N ALA A 26 -13.35 9.37 -20.12
CA ALA A 26 -13.77 8.30 -21.03
C ALA A 26 -12.77 8.08 -22.17
N SER A 27 -11.49 8.46 -21.97
CA SER A 27 -10.47 8.35 -23.02
C SER A 27 -10.36 6.89 -23.51
N PRO A 28 -10.28 6.65 -24.83
CA PRO A 28 -10.18 5.31 -25.39
C PRO A 28 -8.78 4.70 -25.30
N THR A 29 -7.81 5.41 -24.69
CA THR A 29 -6.45 4.88 -24.49
C THR A 29 -6.46 3.67 -23.58
N SER A 30 -5.56 2.71 -23.81
CA SER A 30 -5.41 1.53 -22.94
C SER A 30 -5.15 1.92 -21.48
N TRP A 31 -4.44 3.02 -21.25
CA TRP A 31 -4.20 3.56 -19.91
C TRP A 31 -5.48 4.10 -19.24
N GLY A 32 -6.28 4.88 -19.97
CA GLY A 32 -7.58 5.34 -19.47
C GLY A 32 -8.52 4.16 -19.18
N ILE A 33 -8.53 3.14 -20.05
CA ILE A 33 -9.31 1.91 -19.85
C ILE A 33 -8.84 1.17 -18.59
N TRP A 34 -7.53 0.97 -18.41
CA TRP A 34 -6.98 0.31 -17.22
C TRP A 34 -7.35 1.07 -15.96
N THR A 35 -7.08 2.38 -15.89
CA THR A 35 -7.38 3.20 -14.70
C THR A 35 -8.86 3.08 -14.30
N ARG A 36 -9.79 3.20 -15.26
CA ARG A 36 -11.22 3.07 -14.98
C ARG A 36 -11.62 1.65 -14.56
N ALA A 37 -11.09 0.62 -15.22
CA ALA A 37 -11.41 -0.77 -14.92
C ALA A 37 -10.85 -1.21 -13.57
N TRP A 38 -9.60 -0.84 -13.27
CA TRP A 38 -8.97 -1.05 -11.97
C TRP A 38 -9.79 -0.38 -10.87
N THR A 39 -10.16 0.90 -11.01
CA THR A 39 -11.02 1.58 -10.03
C THR A 39 -12.38 0.89 -9.86
N ALA A 40 -12.98 0.37 -10.94
CA ALA A 40 -14.22 -0.38 -10.84
C ALA A 40 -14.07 -1.71 -10.06
N GLU A 41 -12.92 -2.37 -10.18
CA GLU A 41 -12.61 -3.56 -9.37
C GLU A 41 -12.42 -3.20 -7.90
N GLU A 42 -11.60 -2.19 -7.60
CA GLU A 42 -11.27 -1.67 -6.27
C GLU A 42 -12.50 -1.23 -5.47
N ASN A 43 -13.47 -0.60 -6.14
CA ASN A 43 -14.69 -0.10 -5.47
C ASN A 43 -15.39 -1.21 -4.67
N ARG A 44 -15.35 -2.45 -5.16
CA ARG A 44 -15.99 -3.60 -4.50
C ARG A 44 -15.33 -3.95 -3.17
N HIS A 45 -14.07 -3.61 -2.95
CA HIS A 45 -13.33 -3.95 -1.73
C HIS A 45 -13.84 -3.12 -0.56
N GLY A 46 -13.92 -1.79 -0.72
CA GLY A 46 -14.51 -0.87 0.24
C GLY A 46 -15.96 -1.25 0.55
N ASP A 47 -16.77 -1.42 -0.49
CA ASP A 47 -18.18 -1.81 -0.41
C ASP A 47 -18.43 -3.06 0.44
N LEU A 48 -17.64 -4.12 0.22
CA LEU A 48 -17.79 -5.40 0.90
C LEU A 48 -17.36 -5.31 2.37
N LEU A 49 -16.21 -4.69 2.62
CA LEU A 49 -15.69 -4.52 3.98
C LEU A 49 -16.57 -3.59 4.82
N ASN A 50 -17.12 -2.53 4.22
CA ASN A 50 -18.04 -1.61 4.86
C ASN A 50 -19.29 -2.33 5.36
N LYS A 51 -19.98 -3.04 4.46
CA LYS A 51 -21.20 -3.79 4.80
C LYS A 51 -20.92 -4.88 5.83
N TYR A 52 -19.78 -5.57 5.76
CA TYR A 52 -19.37 -6.54 6.78
C TYR A 52 -19.19 -5.88 8.15
N LEU A 53 -18.44 -4.78 8.23
CA LEU A 53 -18.18 -4.06 9.50
C LEU A 53 -19.47 -3.49 10.10
N TYR A 54 -20.33 -2.90 9.27
CA TYR A 54 -21.65 -2.40 9.68
C TYR A 54 -22.50 -3.52 10.31
N LEU A 55 -22.63 -4.65 9.62
CA LEU A 55 -23.44 -5.79 10.10
C LEU A 55 -22.83 -6.49 11.32
N SER A 56 -21.51 -6.39 11.50
CA SER A 56 -20.84 -7.02 12.65
C SER A 56 -21.30 -6.43 14.00
N GLY A 57 -21.73 -5.17 14.04
CA GLY A 57 -22.04 -4.44 15.28
C GLY A 57 -20.84 -4.27 16.22
N ARG A 58 -19.61 -4.51 15.75
CA ARG A 58 -18.38 -4.48 16.58
C ARG A 58 -17.69 -3.12 16.60
N VAL A 59 -18.00 -2.26 15.64
CA VAL A 59 -17.32 -0.97 15.42
C VAL A 59 -18.31 0.20 15.41
N ASP A 60 -17.82 1.39 15.74
CA ASP A 60 -18.58 2.65 15.66
C ASP A 60 -18.51 3.19 14.22
N MET A 61 -19.51 2.84 13.41
CA MET A 61 -19.55 3.24 12.00
C MET A 61 -19.57 4.75 11.80
N LYS A 62 -20.15 5.53 12.73
CA LYS A 62 -20.12 7.00 12.65
C LYS A 62 -18.69 7.53 12.74
N GLN A 63 -17.88 6.97 13.62
CA GLN A 63 -16.48 7.35 13.74
C GLN A 63 -15.66 6.90 12.53
N VAL A 64 -15.93 5.71 12.00
CA VAL A 64 -15.27 5.21 10.78
C VAL A 64 -15.60 6.08 9.56
N GLU A 65 -16.88 6.42 9.34
CA GLU A 65 -17.34 7.31 8.27
C GLU A 65 -16.73 8.71 8.37
N LYS A 66 -16.65 9.27 9.59
CA LYS A 66 -15.98 10.54 9.84
C LYS A 66 -14.49 10.48 9.49
N THR A 67 -13.81 9.37 9.80
CA THR A 67 -12.41 9.17 9.40
C THR A 67 -12.25 9.09 7.88
N ILE A 68 -13.14 8.37 7.18
CA ILE A 68 -13.15 8.30 5.71
C ILE A 68 -13.31 9.70 5.11
N GLN A 69 -14.26 10.48 5.64
CA GLN A 69 -14.51 11.85 5.18
C GLN A 69 -13.26 12.73 5.34
N TYR A 70 -12.57 12.66 6.49
CA TYR A 70 -11.30 13.38 6.65
C TYR A 70 -10.24 12.87 5.69
N LEU A 71 -10.08 11.57 5.53
CA LEU A 71 -9.03 11.00 4.70
C LEU A 71 -9.19 11.40 3.22
N ILE A 72 -10.42 11.33 2.69
CA ILE A 72 -10.71 11.79 1.32
C ILE A 72 -10.46 13.30 1.20
N GLY A 73 -10.92 14.10 2.18
CA GLY A 73 -10.70 15.54 2.18
C GLY A 73 -9.23 15.97 2.30
N SER A 74 -8.42 15.19 3.03
CA SER A 74 -6.97 15.39 3.14
C SER A 74 -6.21 14.96 1.89
N GLY A 75 -6.74 13.98 1.15
CA GLY A 75 -6.05 13.36 0.03
C GLY A 75 -4.78 12.64 0.48
N MET A 76 -3.82 12.53 -0.44
CA MET A 76 -2.52 11.91 -0.20
C MET A 76 -1.50 12.49 -1.18
N ASP A 77 -0.26 12.72 -0.71
CA ASP A 77 0.88 12.97 -1.58
C ASP A 77 1.82 11.74 -1.61
N PRO A 78 1.80 10.94 -2.69
CA PRO A 78 2.70 9.79 -2.86
C PRO A 78 4.12 10.20 -3.29
N LYS A 79 4.36 11.49 -3.56
CA LYS A 79 5.64 12.03 -4.06
C LYS A 79 6.10 11.40 -5.38
N THR A 80 5.13 11.06 -6.23
CA THR A 80 5.33 10.47 -7.56
C THR A 80 5.52 11.53 -8.64
N GLU A 81 5.35 12.82 -8.35
CA GLU A 81 5.76 13.95 -9.22
C GLU A 81 5.18 13.88 -10.63
N ASN A 82 3.93 13.43 -10.76
CA ASN A 82 3.28 13.19 -12.06
C ASN A 82 4.03 12.18 -12.95
N ASN A 83 5.07 11.50 -12.44
CA ASN A 83 5.97 10.67 -13.21
C ASN A 83 5.46 9.21 -13.21
N PRO A 84 5.13 8.63 -14.37
CA PRO A 84 4.64 7.25 -14.45
C PRO A 84 5.65 6.21 -13.97
N TYR A 85 6.97 6.47 -14.03
CA TYR A 85 7.98 5.56 -13.49
C TYR A 85 7.86 5.48 -11.96
N LEU A 86 7.80 6.64 -11.29
CA LEU A 86 7.61 6.70 -9.84
C LEU A 86 6.24 6.12 -9.45
N GLY A 87 5.20 6.48 -10.20
CA GLY A 87 3.83 6.02 -9.99
C GLY A 87 3.69 4.50 -10.07
N PHE A 88 4.18 3.86 -11.13
CA PHE A 88 4.02 2.40 -11.29
C PHE A 88 4.94 1.57 -10.38
N ILE A 89 6.06 2.14 -9.92
CA ILE A 89 6.86 1.54 -8.85
C ILE A 89 6.10 1.62 -7.52
N TYR A 90 5.49 2.78 -7.23
CA TYR A 90 4.65 2.98 -6.05
C TYR A 90 3.47 2.00 -6.03
N THR A 91 2.70 1.89 -7.12
CA THR A 91 1.55 0.96 -7.17
C THR A 91 1.98 -0.50 -7.10
N SER A 92 3.05 -0.90 -7.79
CA SER A 92 3.60 -2.27 -7.67
C SER A 92 3.93 -2.65 -6.22
N PHE A 93 4.43 -1.70 -5.44
CA PHE A 93 4.72 -1.91 -4.02
C PHE A 93 3.43 -1.98 -3.19
N GLN A 94 2.52 -1.02 -3.38
CA GLN A 94 1.29 -0.92 -2.58
C GLN A 94 0.36 -2.11 -2.79
N GLU A 95 0.14 -2.55 -4.03
CA GLU A 95 -0.69 -3.73 -4.33
C GLU A 95 -0.16 -5.00 -3.66
N ARG A 96 1.16 -5.12 -3.57
CA ARG A 96 1.75 -6.23 -2.83
C ARG A 96 1.57 -6.08 -1.32
N ALA A 97 1.62 -4.86 -0.80
CA ALA A 97 1.38 -4.57 0.61
C ALA A 97 -0.07 -4.88 1.01
N THR A 98 -1.05 -4.51 0.19
CA THR A 98 -2.46 -4.83 0.41
C THR A 98 -2.72 -6.34 0.24
N PHE A 99 -2.12 -6.99 -0.76
CA PHE A 99 -2.15 -8.46 -0.91
C PHE A 99 -1.71 -9.18 0.37
N ILE A 100 -0.57 -8.78 0.95
CA ILE A 100 -0.06 -9.35 2.20
C ILE A 100 -1.02 -9.07 3.36
N SER A 101 -1.46 -7.82 3.51
CA SER A 101 -2.34 -7.39 4.61
C SER A 101 -3.68 -8.12 4.61
N HIS A 102 -4.33 -8.21 3.45
CA HIS A 102 -5.60 -8.93 3.28
C HIS A 102 -5.41 -10.43 3.45
N GLY A 103 -4.33 -11.01 2.90
CA GLY A 103 -4.01 -12.43 3.07
C GLY A 103 -3.76 -12.83 4.53
N ASN A 104 -3.03 -12.01 5.28
CA ASN A 104 -2.77 -12.22 6.71
C ASN A 104 -4.05 -12.08 7.53
N THR A 105 -4.87 -11.07 7.25
CA THR A 105 -6.19 -10.88 7.88
C THR A 105 -7.12 -12.06 7.59
N ALA A 106 -7.11 -12.60 6.36
CA ALA A 106 -7.91 -13.78 5.99
C ALA A 106 -7.51 -15.02 6.81
N ARG A 107 -6.21 -15.23 7.02
CA ARG A 107 -5.68 -16.33 7.83
C ARG A 107 -6.09 -16.18 9.30
N GLN A 108 -5.96 -14.99 9.88
CA GLN A 108 -6.38 -14.72 11.26
C GLN A 108 -7.90 -14.88 11.44
N ALA A 109 -8.70 -14.41 10.48
CA ALA A 109 -10.15 -14.59 10.51
C ALA A 109 -10.52 -16.08 10.56
N LYS A 110 -9.85 -16.92 9.76
CA LYS A 110 -10.02 -18.37 9.77
C LYS A 110 -9.61 -18.99 11.11
N GLU A 111 -8.48 -18.56 11.68
CA GLU A 111 -8.00 -19.00 13.00
C GLU A 111 -8.99 -18.67 14.12
N HIS A 112 -9.68 -17.53 14.02
CA HIS A 112 -10.76 -17.13 14.93
C HIS A 112 -12.13 -17.73 14.59
N GLY A 113 -12.21 -18.64 13.61
CA GLY A 113 -13.42 -19.39 13.28
C GLY A 113 -14.39 -18.68 12.32
N ASP A 114 -14.07 -17.46 11.85
CA ASP A 114 -14.88 -16.76 10.85
C ASP A 114 -14.42 -17.08 9.42
N LEU A 115 -14.93 -18.20 8.91
CA LEU A 115 -14.65 -18.64 7.54
C LEU A 115 -15.18 -17.69 6.47
N LYS A 116 -16.19 -16.87 6.78
CA LYS A 116 -16.79 -15.94 5.81
C LYS A 116 -15.97 -14.66 5.71
N LEU A 117 -15.48 -14.12 6.82
CA LEU A 117 -14.49 -13.05 6.79
C LEU A 117 -13.20 -13.50 6.11
N ALA A 118 -12.75 -14.74 6.36
CA ALA A 118 -11.60 -15.30 5.67
C ALA A 118 -11.80 -15.34 4.14
N GLN A 119 -12.99 -15.72 3.67
CA GLN A 119 -13.35 -15.68 2.25
C GLN A 119 -13.35 -14.25 1.71
N ILE A 120 -13.96 -13.29 2.43
CA ILE A 120 -14.00 -11.87 2.03
C ILE A 120 -12.58 -11.33 1.83
N CYS A 121 -11.72 -11.44 2.84
CA CYS A 121 -10.34 -10.95 2.77
C CYS A 121 -9.52 -11.69 1.71
N GLY A 122 -9.71 -13.00 1.55
CA GLY A 122 -9.03 -13.80 0.54
C GLY A 122 -9.44 -13.45 -0.90
N THR A 123 -10.71 -13.12 -1.12
CA THR A 123 -11.20 -12.66 -2.43
C THR A 123 -10.60 -11.30 -2.80
N ILE A 124 -10.55 -10.36 -1.84
CA ILE A 124 -9.90 -9.07 -2.06
C ILE A 124 -8.42 -9.28 -2.38
N ALA A 125 -7.68 -10.05 -1.56
CA ALA A 125 -6.28 -10.37 -1.82
C ALA A 125 -6.03 -10.98 -3.22
N ALA A 126 -6.98 -11.76 -3.75
CA ALA A 126 -6.86 -12.33 -5.09
C ALA A 126 -6.95 -11.26 -6.20
N ASP A 127 -7.66 -10.16 -5.97
CA ASP A 127 -7.69 -9.00 -6.87
C ASP A 127 -6.35 -8.26 -6.81
N GLU A 128 -5.86 -7.94 -5.61
CA GLU A 128 -4.57 -7.25 -5.40
C GLU A 128 -3.43 -7.99 -6.11
N LYS A 129 -3.45 -9.32 -6.07
CA LYS A 129 -2.41 -10.13 -6.72
C LYS A 129 -2.40 -9.95 -8.25
N ARG A 130 -3.56 -9.77 -8.88
CA ARG A 130 -3.66 -9.51 -10.32
C ARG A 130 -3.21 -8.10 -10.63
N HIS A 131 -3.56 -7.12 -9.81
CA HIS A 131 -3.12 -5.73 -9.97
C HIS A 131 -1.60 -5.60 -9.77
N GLU A 132 -1.03 -6.21 -8.73
CA GLU A 132 0.43 -6.34 -8.53
C GLU A 132 1.09 -6.92 -9.80
N THR A 133 0.51 -7.98 -10.37
CA THR A 133 1.05 -8.62 -11.58
C THR A 133 1.01 -7.67 -12.79
N ALA A 134 -0.05 -6.88 -12.94
CA ALA A 134 -0.17 -5.91 -14.02
C ALA A 134 0.87 -4.78 -13.88
N TYR A 135 0.95 -4.14 -12.71
CA TYR A 135 1.90 -3.05 -12.48
C TYR A 135 3.35 -3.49 -12.55
N THR A 136 3.69 -4.66 -11.99
CA THR A 136 5.06 -5.18 -12.08
C THR A 136 5.48 -5.49 -13.51
N LYS A 137 4.54 -5.87 -14.40
CA LYS A 137 4.81 -6.04 -15.84
C LYS A 137 5.04 -4.70 -16.56
N ILE A 138 4.33 -3.64 -16.17
CA ILE A 138 4.56 -2.30 -16.72
C ILE A 138 5.99 -1.87 -16.40
N VAL A 139 6.41 -1.97 -15.13
CA VAL A 139 7.77 -1.60 -14.73
C VAL A 139 8.83 -2.52 -15.33
N GLU A 140 8.54 -3.82 -15.47
CA GLU A 140 9.42 -4.75 -16.21
C GLU A 140 9.66 -4.25 -17.64
N LYS A 141 8.61 -3.79 -18.33
CA LYS A 141 8.76 -3.23 -19.68
C LYS A 141 9.54 -1.91 -19.69
N LEU A 142 9.37 -1.06 -18.67
CA LEU A 142 10.17 0.15 -18.51
C LEU A 142 11.66 -0.17 -18.32
N PHE A 143 12.00 -1.24 -17.59
CA PHE A 143 13.39 -1.71 -17.50
C PHE A 143 13.97 -2.21 -18.83
N GLU A 144 13.15 -2.76 -19.72
CA GLU A 144 13.62 -3.15 -21.07
C GLU A 144 13.92 -1.95 -21.97
N ILE A 145 13.13 -0.88 -21.86
CA ILE A 145 13.21 0.29 -22.75
C ILE A 145 14.18 1.35 -22.20
N ASP A 146 14.13 1.60 -20.89
CA ASP A 146 14.89 2.64 -20.21
C ASP A 146 15.40 2.13 -18.85
N PRO A 147 16.42 1.24 -18.84
CA PRO A 147 16.94 0.66 -17.61
C PRO A 147 17.55 1.71 -16.67
N ASN A 148 18.14 2.79 -17.22
CA ASN A 148 18.74 3.86 -16.43
C ASN A 148 17.68 4.70 -15.72
N GLY A 149 16.70 5.25 -16.45
CA GLY A 149 15.63 6.04 -15.83
C GLY A 149 14.85 5.23 -14.82
N THR A 150 14.53 3.97 -15.15
CA THR A 150 13.75 3.10 -14.27
C THR A 150 14.47 2.73 -12.98
N VAL A 151 15.76 2.39 -13.02
CA VAL A 151 16.51 2.08 -11.78
C VAL A 151 16.68 3.32 -10.90
N MET A 152 16.87 4.50 -11.50
CA MET A 152 16.95 5.76 -10.76
C MET A 152 15.61 6.12 -10.09
N ALA A 153 14.49 5.96 -10.81
CA ALA A 153 13.16 6.13 -10.26
C ALA A 153 12.89 5.16 -9.10
N PHE A 154 13.33 3.90 -9.21
CA PHE A 154 13.19 2.94 -8.12
C PHE A 154 13.98 3.36 -6.89
N ALA A 155 15.25 3.73 -7.07
CA ALA A 155 16.08 4.24 -5.97
C ALA A 155 15.49 5.50 -5.33
N ASP A 156 14.92 6.40 -6.13
CA ASP A 156 14.29 7.63 -5.64
C ASP A 156 13.06 7.35 -4.77
N MET A 157 12.13 6.51 -5.23
CA MET A 157 10.98 6.09 -4.41
C MET A 157 11.42 5.42 -3.11
N MET A 158 12.48 4.62 -3.14
CA MET A 158 13.02 3.98 -1.95
C MET A 158 13.66 4.98 -0.98
N LYS A 159 14.32 6.03 -1.47
CA LYS A 159 14.86 7.13 -0.63
C LYS A 159 13.75 7.95 0.01
N LYS A 160 12.69 8.25 -0.74
CA LYS A 160 11.48 8.94 -0.25
C LYS A 160 10.70 8.12 0.77
N LYS A 161 10.92 6.80 0.78
CA LYS A 161 10.12 5.76 1.45
C LYS A 161 8.71 5.69 0.85
N ILE A 162 8.25 4.46 0.62
CA ILE A 162 6.88 4.24 0.15
C ILE A 162 5.93 4.61 1.29
N SER A 163 5.29 5.78 1.14
CA SER A 163 4.35 6.31 2.12
C SER A 163 3.02 5.60 1.97
N MET A 164 2.40 5.16 3.07
CA MET A 164 1.10 4.50 3.01
C MET A 164 0.03 5.48 2.53
N PRO A 165 -0.94 5.05 1.71
CA PRO A 165 -1.94 5.95 1.15
C PRO A 165 -2.81 6.62 2.22
N ALA A 166 -3.06 5.93 3.33
CA ALA A 166 -3.84 6.45 4.44
C ALA A 166 -2.97 7.08 5.57
N HIS A 167 -1.76 7.55 5.29
CA HIS A 167 -0.88 8.11 6.34
C HIS A 167 -1.41 9.39 7.00
N LEU A 168 -2.36 10.10 6.36
CA LEU A 168 -3.04 11.29 6.91
C LEU A 168 -4.38 10.95 7.59
N MET A 169 -4.55 9.71 8.04
CA MET A 169 -5.78 9.25 8.68
C MET A 169 -6.02 9.98 10.00
N TYR A 170 -7.24 10.49 10.18
CA TYR A 170 -7.64 11.27 11.35
C TYR A 170 -9.12 11.04 11.67
N ASP A 171 -9.48 10.89 12.94
CA ASP A 171 -10.86 10.62 13.40
C ASP A 171 -11.55 11.81 14.09
N GLY A 172 -10.89 12.97 14.11
CA GLY A 172 -11.35 14.15 14.83
C GLY A 172 -10.89 14.22 16.29
N LYS A 173 -10.03 13.30 16.74
CA LYS A 173 -9.53 13.24 18.13
C LYS A 173 -8.05 12.88 18.23
N ASP A 174 -7.59 11.91 17.46
CA ASP A 174 -6.23 11.38 17.55
C ASP A 174 -5.36 11.85 16.37
N ASP A 175 -4.44 12.77 16.65
CA ASP A 175 -3.51 13.32 15.65
C ASP A 175 -2.46 12.30 15.17
N ASN A 176 -2.29 11.17 15.88
CA ASN A 176 -1.33 10.11 15.55
C ASN A 176 -2.03 8.79 15.16
N LEU A 177 -3.28 8.87 14.72
CA LEU A 177 -4.13 7.70 14.48
C LEU A 177 -3.51 6.68 13.51
N PHE A 178 -2.84 7.14 12.45
CA PHE A 178 -2.14 6.24 11.53
C PHE A 178 -1.01 5.47 12.22
N ASP A 179 -0.18 6.13 13.04
CA ASP A 179 0.93 5.49 13.74
C ASP A 179 0.42 4.49 14.80
N HIS A 180 -0.65 4.83 15.52
CA HIS A 180 -1.30 3.92 16.44
C HIS A 180 -1.89 2.71 15.72
N PHE A 181 -2.58 2.92 14.59
CA PHE A 181 -3.08 1.83 13.75
C PHE A 181 -1.94 0.93 13.24
N ALA A 182 -0.87 1.52 12.71
CA ALA A 182 0.30 0.80 12.21
C ALA A 182 1.00 -0.02 13.31
N ALA A 183 1.04 0.48 14.54
CA ALA A 183 1.56 -0.27 15.69
C ALA A 183 0.71 -1.50 16.01
N VAL A 184 -0.63 -1.39 15.93
CA VAL A 184 -1.54 -2.54 16.09
C VAL A 184 -1.31 -3.57 14.98
N THR A 185 -1.25 -3.15 13.71
CA THR A 185 -1.07 -4.10 12.59
C THR A 185 0.29 -4.77 12.60
N GLN A 186 1.35 -4.05 13.01
CA GLN A 186 2.70 -4.61 13.20
C GLN A 186 2.67 -5.70 14.27
N LYS A 187 2.02 -5.43 15.40
CA LYS A 187 1.97 -6.36 16.53
C LYS A 187 1.11 -7.59 16.26
N LEU A 188 0.02 -7.42 15.51
CA LEU A 188 -0.83 -8.52 15.07
C LEU A 188 -0.26 -9.25 13.85
N GLU A 189 0.93 -8.88 13.35
CA GLU A 189 1.56 -9.48 12.17
C GLU A 189 0.65 -9.46 10.93
N VAL A 190 -0.19 -8.42 10.81
CA VAL A 190 -1.00 -8.18 9.60
C VAL A 190 -0.13 -7.55 8.52
N TYR A 191 0.63 -6.52 8.88
CA TYR A 191 1.64 -5.90 8.03
C TYR A 191 2.73 -5.28 8.90
N THR A 192 3.99 -5.62 8.59
CA THR A 192 5.15 -5.30 9.41
C THR A 192 6.25 -4.58 8.61
N ALA A 193 7.21 -3.99 9.30
CA ALA A 193 8.44 -3.48 8.67
C ALA A 193 9.23 -4.59 7.95
N LYS A 194 9.10 -5.84 8.38
CA LYS A 194 9.67 -7.00 7.68
C LYS A 194 8.99 -7.22 6.34
N ASP A 195 7.66 -7.13 6.29
CA ASP A 195 6.91 -7.25 5.03
C ASP A 195 7.32 -6.16 4.04
N TYR A 196 7.55 -4.93 4.52
CA TYR A 196 8.10 -3.85 3.68
C TYR A 196 9.44 -4.24 3.04
N ALA A 197 10.35 -4.84 3.81
CA ALA A 197 11.62 -5.33 3.29
C ALA A 197 11.45 -6.52 2.33
N ASP A 198 10.52 -7.43 2.62
CA ASP A 198 10.18 -8.59 1.78
C ASP A 198 9.62 -8.16 0.42
N ILE A 199 8.77 -7.13 0.38
CA ILE A 199 8.25 -6.55 -0.87
C ILE A 199 9.41 -5.98 -1.69
N MET A 200 10.31 -5.23 -1.06
CA MET A 200 11.45 -4.64 -1.75
C MET A 200 12.38 -5.71 -2.35
N GLU A 201 12.71 -6.74 -1.57
CA GLU A 201 13.52 -7.86 -2.03
C GLU A 201 12.83 -8.62 -3.17
N PHE A 202 11.51 -8.83 -3.05
CA PHE A 202 10.73 -9.42 -4.13
C PHE A 202 10.78 -8.59 -5.41
N LEU A 203 10.59 -7.27 -5.35
CA LEU A 203 10.60 -6.39 -6.53
C LEU A 203 11.99 -6.32 -7.17
N VAL A 204 13.05 -6.25 -6.35
CA VAL A 204 14.45 -6.36 -6.80
C VAL A 204 14.69 -7.65 -7.57
N GLY A 205 14.21 -8.78 -7.06
CA GLY A 205 14.30 -10.08 -7.73
C GLY A 205 13.42 -10.16 -8.99
N ARG A 206 12.17 -9.67 -8.91
CA ARG A 206 11.16 -9.71 -9.99
C ARG A 206 11.62 -8.96 -11.23
N TRP A 207 12.25 -7.80 -11.04
CA TRP A 207 12.81 -6.98 -12.12
C TRP A 207 14.29 -7.29 -12.40
N LYS A 208 14.86 -8.29 -11.73
CA LYS A 208 16.24 -8.77 -11.92
C LYS A 208 17.26 -7.63 -11.81
N ILE A 209 17.07 -6.72 -10.86
CA ILE A 209 17.84 -5.46 -10.77
C ILE A 209 19.34 -5.72 -10.66
N GLU A 210 19.76 -6.73 -9.91
CA GLU A 210 21.16 -7.13 -9.78
C GLU A 210 21.83 -7.53 -11.11
N LYS A 211 21.05 -7.98 -12.09
CA LYS A 211 21.54 -8.45 -13.38
C LYS A 211 21.53 -7.38 -14.47
N LEU A 212 21.06 -6.17 -14.16
CA LEU A 212 21.10 -5.06 -15.11
C LEU A 212 22.55 -4.67 -15.41
N SER A 213 22.83 -4.47 -16.70
CA SER A 213 24.14 -4.08 -17.23
C SER A 213 23.98 -2.90 -18.19
N GLY A 214 25.09 -2.26 -18.57
CA GLY A 214 25.05 -1.09 -19.45
C GLY A 214 24.43 0.16 -18.80
N LEU A 215 24.42 0.23 -17.47
CA LEU A 215 23.95 1.39 -16.73
C LEU A 215 25.00 2.51 -16.75
N SER A 216 24.54 3.74 -16.65
CA SER A 216 25.35 4.91 -16.34
C SER A 216 25.96 4.79 -14.94
N SER A 217 26.90 5.67 -14.60
CA SER A 217 27.49 5.74 -13.26
C SER A 217 26.43 6.01 -12.17
N GLU A 218 25.46 6.88 -12.44
CA GLU A 218 24.34 7.16 -11.53
C GLU A 218 23.39 5.97 -11.44
N GLY A 219 23.09 5.33 -12.57
CA GLY A 219 22.29 4.10 -12.63
C GLY A 219 22.91 2.97 -11.80
N HIS A 220 24.23 2.77 -11.87
CA HIS A 220 24.92 1.79 -11.04
C HIS A 220 24.86 2.12 -9.54
N ARG A 221 24.97 3.40 -9.15
CA ARG A 221 24.77 3.79 -7.73
C ARG A 221 23.34 3.52 -7.26
N ALA A 222 22.35 3.78 -8.11
CA ALA A 222 20.95 3.51 -7.84
C ALA A 222 20.70 2.00 -7.69
N GLN A 223 21.22 1.19 -8.61
CA GLN A 223 21.19 -0.28 -8.57
C GLN A 223 21.78 -0.81 -7.25
N ASP A 224 22.99 -0.38 -6.92
CA ASP A 224 23.69 -0.77 -5.69
C ASP A 224 22.89 -0.41 -4.43
N TYR A 225 22.28 0.77 -4.43
CA TYR A 225 21.45 1.24 -3.33
C TYR A 225 20.22 0.35 -3.14
N VAL A 226 19.44 0.10 -4.19
CA VAL A 226 18.19 -0.68 -4.07
C VAL A 226 18.45 -2.15 -3.72
N CYS A 227 19.50 -2.77 -4.26
CA CYS A 227 19.81 -4.17 -3.95
C CYS A 227 20.26 -4.38 -2.49
N LYS A 228 20.94 -3.39 -1.89
CA LYS A 228 21.42 -3.46 -0.50
C LYS A 228 20.37 -3.04 0.54
N LEU A 229 19.33 -2.32 0.11
CA LEU A 229 18.37 -1.70 1.02
C LEU A 229 17.48 -2.70 1.79
N PRO A 230 16.98 -3.82 1.22
CA PRO A 230 16.17 -4.78 1.98
C PRO A 230 16.89 -5.29 3.23
N GLN A 231 18.14 -5.74 3.09
CA GLN A 231 18.96 -6.22 4.21
C GLN A 231 19.22 -5.12 5.25
N ARG A 232 19.40 -3.86 4.80
CA ARG A 232 19.58 -2.72 5.71
C ARG A 232 18.32 -2.47 6.53
N ILE A 233 17.13 -2.54 5.92
CA ILE A 233 15.85 -2.33 6.62
C ILE A 233 15.64 -3.42 7.68
N ARG A 234 15.85 -4.71 7.33
CA ARG A 234 15.75 -5.83 8.28
C ARG A 234 16.62 -5.61 9.52
N LYS A 235 17.90 -5.25 9.34
CA LYS A 235 18.82 -4.98 10.47
C LYS A 235 18.38 -3.79 11.33
N LEU A 236 17.74 -2.78 10.74
CA LEU A 236 17.21 -1.64 11.49
C LEU A 236 15.98 -2.03 12.31
N GLU A 237 15.10 -2.85 11.74
CA GLU A 237 13.92 -3.37 12.43
C GLU A 237 14.31 -4.28 13.61
N GLU A 238 15.22 -5.24 13.41
CA GLU A 238 15.73 -6.12 14.48
C GLU A 238 16.27 -5.32 15.67
N ARG A 239 17.02 -4.24 15.39
CA ARG A 239 17.53 -3.32 16.41
C ARG A 239 16.44 -2.52 17.10
N ALA A 240 15.37 -2.15 16.38
CA ALA A 240 14.25 -1.41 16.94
C ALA A 240 13.41 -2.31 17.87
N GLN A 241 13.16 -3.56 17.47
CA GLN A 241 12.45 -4.54 18.30
C GLN A 241 13.22 -4.92 19.57
N GLY A 242 14.56 -5.00 19.49
CA GLY A 242 15.42 -5.25 20.66
C GLY A 242 15.42 -4.13 21.71
N ARG A 243 14.88 -2.95 21.40
CA ARG A 243 14.67 -1.85 22.35
C ARG A 243 13.24 -1.92 22.87
N THR A 244 13.02 -2.72 23.92
CA THR A 244 11.71 -2.92 24.53
C THR A 244 11.06 -1.59 24.91
N LYS A 245 10.07 -1.13 24.14
CA LYS A 245 9.14 -0.09 24.60
C LYS A 245 8.08 -0.75 25.48
N GLN A 246 7.77 -0.10 26.60
CA GLN A 246 6.63 -0.47 27.43
C GLN A 246 5.37 -0.36 26.58
N ALA A 247 4.61 -1.45 26.48
CA ALA A 247 3.39 -1.47 25.72
C ALA A 247 2.34 -0.54 26.35
N SER A 248 1.83 0.41 25.57
CA SER A 248 0.81 1.37 26.00
C SER A 248 -0.58 0.93 25.55
N MET A 249 -1.58 1.22 26.37
CA MET A 249 -2.99 1.09 25.99
C MET A 249 -3.43 2.38 25.31
N VAL A 250 -4.00 2.29 24.11
CA VAL A 250 -4.48 3.44 23.34
C VAL A 250 -5.95 3.24 22.99
N PRO A 251 -6.84 4.21 23.31
CA PRO A 251 -8.24 4.14 22.93
C PRO A 251 -8.42 4.40 21.44
N PHE A 252 -9.23 3.60 20.77
CA PHE A 252 -9.59 3.82 19.36
C PHE A 252 -11.07 4.19 19.25
N SER A 253 -11.37 5.32 18.60
CA SER A 253 -12.76 5.77 18.44
C SER A 253 -13.59 4.80 17.59
N TRP A 254 -12.98 4.09 16.63
CA TRP A 254 -13.63 3.07 15.80
C TRP A 254 -14.20 1.89 16.58
N ILE A 255 -13.75 1.67 17.82
CA ILE A 255 -14.26 0.61 18.70
C ILE A 255 -14.86 1.17 19.98
N PHE A 256 -15.56 2.30 19.85
CA PHE A 256 -16.28 2.95 20.95
C PHE A 256 -15.35 3.42 22.09
N GLY A 257 -14.11 3.81 21.76
CA GLY A 257 -13.11 4.25 22.74
C GLY A 257 -12.50 3.12 23.58
N ARG A 258 -12.77 1.85 23.23
CA ARG A 258 -12.07 0.72 23.85
C ARG A 258 -10.58 0.79 23.53
N GLU A 259 -9.77 0.36 24.49
CA GLU A 259 -8.32 0.44 24.38
C GLU A 259 -7.71 -0.83 23.76
N ILE A 260 -6.74 -0.64 22.89
CA ILE A 260 -5.89 -1.69 22.35
C ILE A 260 -4.46 -1.47 22.80
N LYS A 261 -3.78 -2.56 23.12
CA LYS A 261 -2.36 -2.56 23.47
C LYS A 261 -1.53 -2.40 22.20
N ILE A 262 -0.80 -1.29 22.05
CA ILE A 262 0.22 -1.11 21.00
C ILE A 262 1.62 -1.49 21.48
#